data_AF-A0A2M8PA25-F1
#
_entry.id   AF-A0A2M8PA25-F1
#
_cell.length_a   1.000
_cell.length_b   1.000
_cell.length_c   1.000
_cell.angle_alpha   90.00
_cell.angle_beta   90.00
_cell.angle_gamma   90.00
#
_symmetry.space_group_name_H-M   'P 1'
#
loop_
_entity.id
_entity.type
_entity.pdbx_description
1 polymer ?
#
loop_
_entity_poly.entity_id
_entity_poly.type
_entity_poly.pdbx_seq_one_letter_code
_entity_poly.pdbx_strand_id
1 'polypeptide(L)'
;MQLVNVPKLGADLMLSHPLVSVEVECLPANIPDHIEVDASRLNVPGAKLTVADLPALEGVQYLADPHEVIARVESLTGAVAEETAEESTVMAEPELVERGKKQEEEF
;
A
#
# COMPACT_ATOMS: atom_id res chain seq x y z
N MET A 1 6.78 5.62 -8.34
CA MET A 1 7.24 4.22 -8.17
C MET A 1 7.17 3.52 -9.52
N GLN A 2 8.19 2.76 -9.91
CA GLN A 2 8.27 2.14 -11.24
C GLN A 2 8.51 0.63 -11.11
N LEU A 3 7.64 -0.17 -11.74
CA LEU A 3 7.80 -1.62 -11.80
C LEU A 3 8.89 -1.96 -12.83
N VAL A 4 9.93 -2.66 -12.40
CA VAL A 4 11.00 -3.18 -13.25
C VAL A 4 10.87 -4.69 -13.41
N ASN A 5 11.38 -5.24 -14.51
CA ASN A 5 11.30 -6.68 -14.84
C ASN A 5 9.89 -7.28 -14.83
N VAL A 6 8.90 -6.58 -15.38
CA VAL A 6 7.54 -7.13 -15.50
C VAL A 6 7.57 -8.40 -16.35
N PRO A 7 7.19 -9.59 -15.80
CA PRO A 7 7.23 -10.84 -16.54
C PRO A 7 6.22 -10.83 -17.69
N LYS A 8 6.39 -11.74 -18.66
CA LYS A 8 5.38 -11.94 -19.70
C LYS A 8 4.18 -12.64 -19.08
N LEU A 9 3.16 -11.86 -18.72
CA LEU A 9 1.87 -12.39 -18.31
C LEU A 9 1.22 -13.14 -19.49
N GLY A 10 0.66 -14.32 -19.21
CA GLY A 10 -0.17 -15.04 -20.18
C GLY A 10 -1.46 -14.27 -20.49
N ALA A 11 -2.15 -14.64 -21.57
CA ALA A 11 -3.40 -13.99 -21.98
C ALA A 11 -4.51 -14.03 -20.91
N ASP A 12 -4.40 -14.96 -19.95
CA ASP A 12 -5.32 -15.14 -18.82
C ASP A 12 -4.85 -14.48 -17.51
N LEU A 13 -3.78 -13.69 -17.52
CA LEU A 13 -3.26 -13.01 -16.32
C LEU A 13 -3.35 -11.48 -16.46
N MET A 14 -3.81 -10.83 -15.41
CA MET A 14 -3.94 -9.36 -15.32
C MET A 14 -3.11 -8.83 -14.14
N LEU A 15 -2.30 -7.81 -14.41
CA LEU A 15 -1.53 -7.09 -13.39
C LEU A 15 -2.34 -5.91 -12.87
N SER A 16 -2.67 -5.93 -11.58
CA SER A 16 -3.37 -4.85 -10.87
C SER A 16 -2.37 -4.09 -10.00
N HIS A 17 -2.29 -2.77 -10.17
CA HIS A 17 -1.41 -1.88 -9.40
C HIS A 17 -2.20 -0.75 -8.70
N PRO A 18 -2.94 -1.05 -7.62
CA PRO A 18 -3.81 -0.06 -6.98
C PRO A 18 -3.02 1.10 -6.33
N LEU A 19 -1.83 0.83 -5.81
CA LEU A 19 -1.00 1.81 -5.14
C LEU A 19 0.19 2.24 -6.02
N VAL A 20 0.16 3.49 -6.49
CA VAL A 20 1.19 4.05 -7.39
C VAL A 20 2.15 5.01 -6.66
N SER A 21 1.73 5.47 -5.49
CA SER A 21 2.41 6.44 -4.64
C SER A 21 2.48 5.90 -3.22
N VAL A 22 3.64 6.05 -2.58
CA VAL A 22 3.88 5.58 -1.21
C VAL A 22 4.53 6.70 -0.43
N GLU A 23 4.11 6.88 0.82
CA GLU A 23 4.70 7.88 1.71
C GLU A 23 6.04 7.38 2.24
N VAL A 24 7.07 8.21 2.10
CA VAL A 24 8.44 7.88 2.50
C VAL A 24 9.06 9.04 3.26
N GLU A 25 9.81 8.71 4.31
CA GLU A 25 10.66 9.64 5.04
C GLU A 25 12.10 9.46 4.57
N CYS A 26 12.74 10.53 4.10
CA CYS A 26 14.13 10.51 3.71
C CYS A 26 14.79 11.87 3.92
N LEU A 27 16.13 11.86 4.03
CA LEU A 27 16.89 13.11 4.02
C LEU A 27 16.85 13.73 2.62
N PRO A 28 16.91 15.08 2.50
CA PRO A 28 16.89 15.75 1.20
C PRO A 28 18.04 15.36 0.27
N ALA A 29 19.16 14.90 0.84
CA ALA A 29 20.30 14.38 0.07
C ALA A 29 20.07 12.98 -0.51
N ASN A 30 19.09 12.23 0.00
CA ASN A 30 18.81 10.83 -0.37
C ASN A 30 17.47 10.69 -1.11
N ILE A 31 16.89 11.78 -1.63
CA ILE A 31 15.64 11.72 -2.40
C ILE A 31 15.89 10.94 -3.69
N PRO A 32 15.27 9.76 -3.89
CA PRO A 32 15.40 9.03 -5.14
C PRO A 32 14.51 9.65 -6.22
N ASP A 33 15.02 9.74 -7.46
CA ASP A 33 14.20 10.14 -8.62
C ASP A 33 13.05 9.15 -8.89
N HIS A 34 13.29 7.86 -8.62
CA HIS A 34 12.29 6.81 -8.76
C HIS A 34 12.61 5.64 -7.80
N ILE A 35 11.55 4.96 -7.38
CA ILE A 35 11.63 3.73 -6.58
C ILE A 35 11.42 2.57 -7.55
N GLU A 36 12.47 1.79 -7.80
CA GLU A 36 12.41 0.58 -8.61
C GLU A 36 11.78 -0.56 -7.81
N VAL A 37 10.75 -1.20 -8.34
CA VAL A 37 10.06 -2.31 -7.68
C VAL A 37 10.20 -3.54 -8.56
N ASP A 38 10.88 -4.57 -8.08
CA ASP A 38 11.11 -5.79 -8.86
C ASP A 38 9.82 -6.62 -8.98
N ALA A 39 9.23 -6.61 -10.18
CA ALA A 39 8.03 -7.36 -10.50
C ALA A 39 8.32 -8.78 -10.99
N SER A 40 9.60 -9.23 -11.01
CA SER A 40 9.98 -10.56 -11.50
C SER A 40 9.28 -11.69 -10.76
N ARG A 41 8.95 -11.45 -9.48
CA ARG A 41 8.24 -12.41 -8.60
C ARG A 41 6.76 -12.58 -8.95
N LEU A 42 6.20 -11.71 -9.79
CA LEU A 42 4.79 -11.73 -10.20
C LEU A 42 4.49 -12.73 -11.34
N ASN A 43 5.35 -13.72 -11.56
CA ASN A 43 5.17 -14.74 -12.61
C ASN A 43 4.20 -15.88 -12.20
N VAL A 44 3.67 -15.84 -10.98
CA VAL A 44 2.79 -16.88 -10.43
C VAL A 44 1.39 -16.28 -10.25
N PRO A 45 0.30 -16.98 -10.67
CA PRO A 45 -1.05 -16.55 -10.37
C PRO A 45 -1.27 -16.45 -8.85
N GLY A 46 -1.78 -15.31 -8.38
CA GLY A 46 -1.95 -15.03 -6.95
C GLY A 46 -0.73 -14.42 -6.26
N ALA A 47 0.36 -14.15 -6.99
CA ALA A 47 1.48 -13.38 -6.45
C ALA A 47 1.06 -11.93 -6.17
N LYS A 48 1.48 -11.42 -5.00
CA LYS A 48 1.29 -10.03 -4.58
C LYS A 48 2.59 -9.46 -4.02
N LEU A 49 2.81 -8.19 -4.29
CA LEU A 49 3.87 -7.35 -3.74
C LEU A 49 3.23 -6.40 -2.74
N THR A 50 3.77 -6.39 -1.53
CA THR A 50 3.40 -5.42 -0.50
C THR A 50 4.51 -4.42 -0.27
N VAL A 51 4.23 -3.34 0.47
CA VAL A 51 5.22 -2.32 0.85
C VAL A 51 6.42 -2.94 1.57
N ALA A 52 6.22 -4.00 2.35
CA ALA A 52 7.32 -4.72 3.00
C ALA A 52 8.30 -5.43 2.04
N ASP A 53 7.91 -5.74 0.80
CA ASP A 53 8.79 -6.36 -0.21
C ASP A 53 9.51 -5.31 -1.07
N LEU A 54 9.30 -4.01 -0.80
CA LEU A 54 10.03 -2.95 -1.48
C LEU A 54 11.53 -2.99 -1.14
N PRO A 55 12.40 -2.64 -2.10
CA PRO A 55 13.83 -2.59 -1.83
C PRO A 55 14.15 -1.45 -0.86
N ALA A 56 14.81 -1.76 0.25
CA ALA A 56 15.27 -0.75 1.19
C ALA A 56 16.38 0.09 0.54
N LEU A 57 16.08 1.36 0.25
CA LEU A 57 17.03 2.33 -0.27
C LEU A 57 17.80 3.01 0.89
N GLU A 58 19.05 3.39 0.66
CA GLU A 58 19.85 4.03 1.71
C GLU A 58 19.24 5.37 2.15
N GLY A 59 18.83 5.44 3.42
CA GLY A 59 18.26 6.65 4.01
C GLY A 59 16.82 6.96 3.61
N VAL A 60 16.09 5.97 3.07
CA VAL A 60 14.64 6.04 2.80
C VAL A 60 13.89 5.07 3.69
N GLN A 61 12.92 5.58 4.45
CA GLN A 61 12.05 4.82 5.33
C GLN A 61 10.61 4.88 4.79
N TYR A 62 10.01 3.72 4.56
CA TYR A 62 8.59 3.64 4.19
C TYR A 62 7.71 3.94 5.40
N LEU A 63 6.79 4.90 5.26
CA LEU A 63 5.79 5.26 6.28
C LEU A 63 4.41 4.65 6.00
N ALA A 64 4.19 4.12 4.79
CA ALA A 64 2.98 3.39 4.45
C ALA A 64 2.90 2.03 5.14
N ASP A 65 1.70 1.47 5.17
CA ASP A 65 1.45 0.20 5.84
C ASP A 65 2.19 -0.97 5.16
N PRO A 66 2.96 -1.78 5.90
CA PRO A 66 3.75 -2.88 5.33
C PRO A 66 2.92 -4.00 4.69
N HIS A 67 1.64 -4.12 5.04
CA HIS A 67 0.69 -5.08 4.46
C HIS A 67 -0.03 -4.54 3.22
N GLU A 68 0.12 -3.25 2.91
CA GLU A 68 -0.53 -2.63 1.78
C GLU A 68 -0.01 -3.21 0.45
N VAL A 69 -0.95 -3.55 -0.44
CA VAL A 69 -0.64 -4.22 -1.70
C VAL A 69 -0.33 -3.19 -2.78
N ILE A 70 0.90 -3.26 -3.30
CA ILE A 70 1.40 -2.36 -4.35
C ILE A 70 1.02 -2.88 -5.73
N ALA A 71 1.29 -4.16 -5.96
CA ALA A 71 1.02 -4.82 -7.23
C ALA A 71 0.62 -6.28 -6.99
N ARG A 72 -0.31 -6.79 -7.77
CA ARG A 72 -0.75 -8.19 -7.70
C ARG A 72 -1.12 -8.74 -9.06
N VAL A 73 -0.96 -10.03 -9.25
CA VAL A 73 -1.36 -10.72 -10.48
C VAL A 73 -2.58 -11.59 -10.21
N GLU A 74 -3.63 -11.32 -10.97
CA GLU A 74 -4.93 -11.97 -10.88
C GLU A 74 -5.20 -12.75 -12.17
N SER A 75 -5.81 -13.94 -12.05
CA SER A 75 -6.17 -14.77 -13.21
C SER A 75 -7.56 -14.41 -13.71
N LEU A 76 -7.68 -14.06 -15.00
CA LEU A 76 -8.93 -13.68 -15.65
C LEU A 76 -9.93 -14.85 -15.71
N THR A 77 -9.46 -16.10 -15.75
CA THR A 77 -10.32 -17.30 -15.75
C THR A 77 -10.87 -17.69 -14.37
N GLY A 78 -10.55 -16.95 -13.31
CA GLY A 78 -10.93 -17.26 -11.93
C GLY A 78 -11.45 -16.03 -11.22
N ALA A 79 -12.68 -15.61 -11.55
CA ALA A 79 -13.47 -14.69 -10.75
C ALA A 79 -13.85 -15.37 -9.41
N VAL A 80 -12.89 -15.61 -8.53
CA VAL A 80 -13.08 -15.93 -7.10
C VAL A 80 -11.83 -15.46 -6.35
N ALA A 81 -11.73 -14.16 -6.13
CA ALA A 81 -10.95 -13.59 -5.03
C ALA A 81 -11.64 -12.31 -4.52
N GLU A 82 -12.97 -12.34 -4.45
CA GLU A 82 -13.66 -11.79 -3.28
C GLU A 82 -13.17 -12.61 -2.07
N GLU A 83 -13.04 -12.01 -0.88
CA GLU A 83 -12.44 -12.57 0.36
C GLU A 83 -10.92 -12.38 0.57
N THR A 84 -10.42 -11.13 0.58
CA THR A 84 -9.51 -10.70 1.67
C THR A 84 -9.55 -9.17 1.85
N ALA A 85 -10.75 -8.60 1.85
CA ALA A 85 -10.98 -7.18 2.16
C ALA A 85 -12.08 -7.04 3.22
N GLU A 86 -12.02 -7.89 4.24
CA GLU A 86 -12.96 -7.87 5.36
C GLU A 86 -12.21 -8.11 6.66
N GLU A 87 -11.28 -7.20 7.01
CA GLU A 87 -10.92 -6.92 8.42
C GLU A 87 -9.99 -5.71 8.51
N SER A 88 -10.47 -4.52 8.14
CA SER A 88 -9.93 -3.26 8.69
C SER A 88 -10.91 -2.11 8.48
N THR A 89 -12.10 -2.23 9.05
CA THR A 89 -13.04 -1.11 9.17
C THR A 89 -13.55 -1.04 10.60
N VAL A 90 -12.64 -0.82 11.55
CA VAL A 90 -13.00 -0.24 12.86
C VAL A 90 -11.90 0.72 13.33
N MET A 91 -11.57 1.72 12.51
CA MET A 91 -11.11 2.99 13.06
C MET A 91 -12.25 3.98 12.88
N ALA A 92 -13.18 3.91 13.83
CA ALA A 92 -14.23 4.89 13.99
C ALA A 92 -13.61 6.28 14.20
N GLU A 93 -14.19 7.24 13.48
CA GLU A 93 -13.83 8.65 13.44
C GLU A 93 -13.64 9.30 14.83
N PRO A 94 -12.71 10.26 14.95
CA PRO A 94 -12.59 11.07 16.15
C PRO A 94 -13.80 11.99 16.33
N GLU A 95 -14.54 11.86 17.44
CA GLU A 95 -15.48 12.90 17.90
C GLU A 95 -14.69 14.13 18.38
N LEU A 96 -14.32 14.99 17.43
CA LEU A 96 -13.98 16.38 17.70
C LEU A 96 -15.28 17.17 17.88
N VAL A 97 -15.77 17.24 19.12
CA VAL A 97 -16.69 18.31 19.52
C VAL A 97 -15.90 19.36 20.28
N GLU A 98 -15.51 20.39 19.55
CA GLU A 98 -15.15 21.68 20.11
C GLU A 98 -16.37 22.30 20.82
N ARG A 99 -16.27 22.60 22.11
CA ARG A 99 -16.60 23.93 22.67
C ARG A 99 -16.51 23.97 24.19
N GLY A 100 -15.65 24.87 24.66
CA GLY A 100 -15.55 25.21 26.07
C GLY A 100 -16.76 25.94 26.65
N LYS A 101 -16.96 25.70 27.94
CA LYS A 101 -17.32 26.62 29.03
C LYS A 101 -17.24 25.76 30.29
N LYS A 102 -16.10 25.75 31.00
CA LYS A 102 -15.79 26.66 32.12
C LYS A 102 -17.01 27.08 32.94
N GLN A 103 -16.90 26.74 34.23
CA GLN A 103 -17.56 27.26 35.42
C GLN A 103 -19.00 26.79 35.71
N GLU A 104 -19.45 26.60 36.94
CA GLU A 104 -18.91 26.54 38.32
C GLU A 104 -20.15 26.70 39.23
N GLU A 105 -20.11 26.07 40.41
CA GLU A 105 -20.84 26.39 41.64
C GLU A 105 -22.39 26.34 41.74
N GLU A 106 -22.78 25.77 42.90
CA GLU A 106 -23.96 25.96 43.75
C GLU A 106 -25.02 27.00 43.35
N PHE A 107 -26.30 26.58 43.37
CA PHE A 107 -27.35 27.15 44.24
C PHE A 107 -28.63 26.29 44.21
#